data_AF-A0A938RDU9-F1
#
_entry.id   AF-A0A938RDU9-F1
#
_cell.length_a   1.000
_cell.length_b   1.000
_cell.length_c   1.000
_cell.angle_alpha   90.00
_cell.angle_beta   90.00
_cell.angle_gamma   90.00
#
_symmetry.space_group_name_H-M   'P 1'
#
loop_
_entity.id
_entity.type
_entity.pdbx_description
1 polymer ?
#
loop_
_entity_poly.entity_id
_entity_poly.type
_entity_poly.pdbx_seq_one_letter_code
_entity_poly.pdbx_strand_id
1 'polypeptide(L)'
;MKLLIIGANGMLARDAIEAFQGSHELVLCDHPDIDIRYIDSVMPFLDRHRPDWVLNCAAYTNVDGAETDRDTAFAVNADGPGILARACRAHGARLC
;
A
#
# COMPACT_ATOMS: atom_id res chain seq x y z
N MET A 1 12.99 3.16 12.06
CA MET A 1 12.72 2.40 10.81
C MET A 1 11.87 3.27 9.91
N LYS A 2 11.91 3.01 8.60
CA LYS A 2 11.14 3.71 7.60
C LYS A 2 9.93 2.90 7.16
N LEU A 3 8.74 3.48 7.31
CA LEU A 3 7.46 2.86 6.96
C LEU A 3 6.86 3.59 5.77
N LEU A 4 6.64 2.85 4.68
CA LEU A 4 5.81 3.30 3.56
C LEU A 4 4.37 2.87 3.82
N ILE A 5 3.46 3.82 4.01
CA ILE A 5 2.03 3.57 4.24
C ILE A 5 1.29 3.87 2.94
N ILE A 6 0.69 2.84 2.35
CA ILE A 6 -0.09 2.93 1.10
C ILE A 6 -1.58 2.92 1.44
N GLY A 7 -2.37 3.77 0.79
CA GLY A 7 -3.76 4.01 1.21
C GLY A 7 -3.81 4.93 2.43
N ALA A 8 -2.87 5.88 2.51
CA ALA A 8 -2.65 6.76 3.63
C ALA A 8 -3.89 7.59 4.06
N ASN A 9 -4.87 7.78 3.17
CA ASN A 9 -6.09 8.52 3.47
C ASN A 9 -7.19 7.68 4.14
N GLY A 10 -7.03 6.35 4.17
CA GLY A 10 -7.97 5.38 4.73
C GLY A 10 -8.02 5.39 6.27
N MET A 11 -9.05 4.75 6.83
CA MET A 11 -9.29 4.75 8.29
C MET A 11 -8.12 4.15 9.08
N LEU A 12 -7.70 2.93 8.71
CA LEU A 12 -6.59 2.25 9.38
C LEU A 12 -5.27 3.03 9.26
N ALA A 13 -5.03 3.66 8.11
CA ALA A 13 -3.81 4.42 7.89
C ALA A 13 -3.72 5.62 8.84
N ARG A 14 -4.83 6.31 9.12
CA ARG A 14 -4.85 7.45 10.06
C ARG A 14 -4.44 7.02 11.47
N ASP A 15 -5.02 5.94 11.97
CA ASP A 15 -4.67 5.39 13.29
C ASP A 15 -3.21 4.94 13.33
N ALA A 16 -2.71 4.31 12.25
CA ALA A 16 -1.31 3.90 12.14
C ALA A 16 -0.34 5.09 12.08
N ILE A 17 -0.68 6.14 11.32
CA ILE A 17 0.09 7.39 11.27
C ILE A 17 0.15 8.01 12.66
N GLU A 18 -0.97 8.05 13.38
CA GLU A 18 -1.02 8.61 14.72
C GLU A 18 -0.17 7.81 15.71
N ALA A 19 -0.21 6.48 15.62
CA ALA A 19 0.54 5.59 16.49
C ALA A 19 2.05 5.60 16.22
N PHE A 20 2.47 5.78 14.97
CA PHE A 20 3.88 5.65 14.56
C PHE A 20 4.60 6.98 14.33
N GLN A 21 3.87 8.11 14.20
CA GLN A 21 4.50 9.43 14.10
C GLN A 21 5.41 9.69 15.30
N GLY A 22 6.58 10.29 15.05
CA GLY A 22 7.57 10.61 16.08
C GLY A 22 8.47 9.44 16.53
N SER A 23 8.11 8.19 16.22
CA SER A 23 8.96 7.00 16.47
C SER A 23 9.56 6.40 15.19
N HIS A 24 8.97 6.71 14.03
CA HIS A 24 9.35 6.17 12.73
C HIS A 24 9.41 7.27 11.66
N GLU A 25 10.21 7.05 10.62
CA GLU A 25 10.14 7.87 9.40
C GLU A 25 8.97 7.35 8.57
N LEU A 26 7.93 8.18 8.39
CA LEU A 26 6.73 7.80 7.64
C LEU A 26 6.78 8.38 6.23
N VAL A 27 6.55 7.53 5.23
CA VAL A 27 6.30 7.92 3.85
C VAL A 27 4.84 7.58 3.56
N LEU A 28 4.04 8.60 3.27
CA LEU A 28 2.60 8.45 3.07
C LEU A 28 2.29 8.53 1.59
N CYS A 29 1.58 7.53 1.07
CA CYS A 29 1.18 7.46 -0.33
C CYS A 29 -0.27 7.01 -0.45
N ASP A 30 -0.98 7.55 -1.42
CA ASP A 30 -2.38 7.23 -1.65
C ASP A 30 -2.68 7.23 -3.16
N HIS A 31 -3.89 6.84 -3.53
CA HIS A 31 -4.33 6.93 -4.92
C HIS A 31 -4.58 8.41 -5.27
N PRO A 32 -4.19 8.92 -6.46
CA PRO A 32 -3.68 8.18 -7.62
C PRO A 32 -2.15 8.11 -7.74
N ASP A 33 -1.39 8.63 -6.78
CA ASP A 33 0.08 8.68 -6.87
C ASP A 33 0.70 7.28 -6.94
N ILE A 34 0.13 6.34 -6.19
CA ILE A 34 0.46 4.92 -6.24
C ILE A 34 -0.80 4.10 -6.52
N ASP A 35 -0.68 3.18 -7.46
CA ASP A 35 -1.72 2.22 -7.82
C ASP A 35 -1.17 0.80 -7.67
N ILE A 36 -1.62 0.12 -6.61
CA ILE A 36 -1.12 -1.20 -6.23
C ILE A 36 -1.46 -2.29 -7.26
N ARG A 37 -2.38 -2.01 -8.20
CA ARG A 37 -2.71 -2.91 -9.31
C ARG A 37 -1.57 -3.06 -10.31
N TYR A 38 -0.60 -2.15 -10.30
CA TYR A 38 0.46 -2.11 -11.31
C TYR A 38 1.85 -2.07 -10.64
N ILE A 39 2.68 -3.07 -10.96
CA ILE A 39 4.05 -3.16 -10.44
C ILE A 39 4.88 -1.92 -10.81
N ASP A 40 4.70 -1.37 -12.00
CA ASP A 40 5.42 -0.19 -12.49
C ASP A 40 5.02 1.08 -11.75
N SER A 41 3.85 1.10 -11.11
CA SER A 41 3.45 2.18 -10.20
C SER A 41 4.07 2.01 -8.81
N VAL A 42 4.23 0.77 -8.34
CA VAL A 42 4.75 0.44 -7.00
C VAL A 42 6.27 0.55 -6.91
N MET A 43 7.01 0.00 -7.88
CA MET A 43 8.48 -0.09 -7.85
C MET A 43 9.19 1.26 -7.63
N PRO A 44 8.79 2.37 -8.30
CA PRO A 44 9.44 3.66 -8.09
C PRO A 44 9.41 4.15 -6.64
N PHE A 45 8.35 3.84 -5.89
CA PHE A 45 8.26 4.21 -4.48
C PHE A 45 9.22 3.41 -3.61
N LEU A 46 9.34 2.10 -3.83
CA LEU A 46 10.30 1.28 -3.08
C LEU A 46 11.74 1.62 -3.46
N ASP A 47 12.01 1.95 -4.73
CA ASP A 47 13.34 2.37 -5.19
C ASP A 47 13.76 3.70 -4.58
N ARG A 48 12.85 4.68 -4.59
CA ARG A 48 13.10 6.03 -4.08
C ARG A 48 13.21 6.06 -2.56
N HIS A 49 12.30 5.40 -1.87
CA HIS A 49 12.18 5.57 -0.42
C HIS A 49 12.98 4.53 0.37
N ARG A 50 13.21 3.33 -0.19
CA ARG A 50 13.89 2.20 0.47
C ARG A 50 13.32 1.93 1.88
N PRO A 51 12.02 1.62 2.00
CA PRO A 51 11.40 1.39 3.31
C PRO A 51 11.85 0.07 3.94
N ASP A 52 11.85 0.02 5.27
CA ASP A 52 12.00 -1.24 6.03
C ASP A 52 10.70 -2.05 5.99
N TRP A 53 9.56 -1.34 6.02
CA TRP A 53 8.22 -1.88 6.02
C TRP A 53 7.31 -1.14 5.04
N VAL A 54 6.45 -1.89 4.35
CA VAL A 54 5.31 -1.37 3.61
C VAL A 54 4.04 -1.80 4.35
N LEU A 55 3.26 -0.84 4.82
CA LEU A 55 1.94 -1.06 5.40
C LEU A 55 0.87 -0.85 4.32
N ASN A 56 0.19 -1.92 3.93
CA ASN A 56 -0.87 -1.85 2.92
C ASN A 56 -2.24 -1.56 3.56
N CYS A 57 -2.67 -0.31 3.52
CA CYS A 57 -4.03 0.09 3.90
C CYS A 57 -4.95 0.33 2.68
N ALA A 58 -4.46 0.12 1.45
CA ALA A 58 -5.26 0.28 0.24
C ALA A 58 -6.14 -0.95 -0.01
N ALA A 59 -7.42 -0.69 -0.24
CA ALA A 59 -8.41 -1.70 -0.56
C ALA A 59 -9.59 -1.10 -1.32
N TYR A 60 -10.24 -1.91 -2.15
CA TYR A 60 -11.57 -1.64 -2.70
C TYR A 60 -12.60 -2.06 -1.64
N THR A 61 -13.20 -1.08 -0.96
CA THR A 61 -14.07 -1.31 0.21
C THR A 61 -15.57 -1.14 -0.08
N ASN A 62 -15.95 -0.76 -1.30
CA ASN A 62 -17.35 -0.72 -1.71
C ASN A 62 -17.87 -2.15 -1.94
N VAL A 63 -18.40 -2.79 -0.89
CA VAL A 63 -18.84 -4.19 -0.92
C VAL A 63 -19.88 -4.44 -2.01
N ASP A 64 -20.91 -3.59 -2.09
CA ASP A 64 -21.96 -3.72 -3.12
C ASP A 64 -21.38 -3.51 -4.53
N GLY A 65 -20.45 -2.56 -4.67
CA GLY A 65 -19.75 -2.31 -5.92
C GLY A 65 -18.95 -3.52 -6.40
N ALA A 66 -18.33 -4.27 -5.48
CA ALA A 66 -17.50 -5.42 -5.80
C ALA A 66 -18.27 -6.56 -6.48
N GLU A 67 -19.59 -6.66 -6.29
CA GLU A 67 -20.43 -7.65 -6.99
C GLU A 67 -20.55 -7.36 -8.50
N THR A 68 -20.46 -6.09 -8.87
CA THR A 68 -20.61 -5.63 -10.27
C THR A 68 -19.28 -5.31 -10.94
N ASP A 69 -18.32 -4.75 -10.19
CA ASP A 69 -16.97 -4.40 -10.64
C ASP A 69 -15.94 -5.36 -10.01
N ARG A 70 -16.15 -6.65 -10.29
CA ARG A 70 -15.34 -7.74 -9.74
C ARG A 70 -13.89 -7.61 -10.16
N ASP A 71 -13.62 -7.24 -11.40
CA ASP A 71 -12.26 -7.15 -11.93
C ASP A 71 -11.44 -6.11 -11.17
N THR A 72 -12.03 -4.93 -10.90
CA THR A 72 -11.34 -3.91 -10.08
C THR A 72 -11.18 -4.38 -8.64
N ALA A 73 -12.21 -4.98 -8.05
CA ALA A 73 -12.13 -5.48 -6.68
C ALA A 73 -11.02 -6.54 -6.52
N PHE A 74 -10.90 -7.49 -7.46
CA PHE A 74 -9.84 -8.49 -7.47
C PHE A 74 -8.46 -7.86 -7.73
N ALA A 75 -8.36 -6.95 -8.70
CA ALA A 75 -7.10 -6.27 -9.00
C ALA A 75 -6.55 -5.51 -7.78
N VAL A 76 -7.42 -4.87 -6.99
CA VAL A 76 -7.00 -4.13 -5.79
C VAL A 76 -6.80 -5.06 -4.60
N ASN A 77 -7.75 -5.93 -4.28
CA ASN A 77 -7.77 -6.67 -3.00
C ASN A 77 -7.03 -8.00 -3.02
N ALA A 78 -6.78 -8.59 -4.20
CA ALA A 78 -6.08 -9.86 -4.36
C ALA A 78 -4.73 -9.67 -5.06
N ASP A 79 -4.74 -9.10 -6.26
CA ASP A 79 -3.51 -8.95 -7.05
C ASP A 79 -2.60 -7.87 -6.48
N GLY A 80 -3.17 -6.76 -6.01
CA GLY A 80 -2.47 -5.64 -5.38
C GLY A 80 -1.52 -6.07 -4.24
N PRO A 81 -2.00 -6.74 -3.19
CA PRO A 81 -1.15 -7.32 -2.15
C PRO A 81 -0.05 -8.25 -2.70
N GLY A 82 -0.37 -9.05 -3.72
CA GLY A 82 0.61 -9.90 -4.40
C GLY A 82 1.71 -9.12 -5.10
N ILE A 83 1.38 -8.00 -5.74
CA ILE A 83 2.34 -7.07 -6.36
C ILE A 83 3.21 -6.42 -5.29
N LEU A 84 2.62 -5.90 -4.22
CA LEU A 84 3.36 -5.31 -3.09
C LEU A 84 4.31 -6.31 -2.45
N ALA A 85 3.89 -7.56 -2.26
CA ALA A 85 4.74 -8.61 -1.67
C ALA A 85 5.97 -8.91 -2.53
N ARG A 86 5.79 -8.98 -3.86
CA ARG A 86 6.91 -9.17 -4.80
C ARG A 86 7.86 -7.98 -4.78
N ALA A 87 7.33 -6.75 -4.79
CA ALA A 87 8.13 -5.53 -4.70
C ALA A 87 8.91 -5.48 -3.38
N CYS A 88 8.26 -5.72 -2.24
CA CYS A 88 8.91 -5.74 -0.93
C CYS A 88 10.05 -6.76 -0.88
N ARG A 89 9.82 -7.98 -1.39
CA ARG A 89 10.85 -9.03 -1.45
C ARG A 89 12.05 -8.62 -2.30
N ALA A 90 11.85 -7.94 -3.42
CA ALA A 90 12.94 -7.47 -4.28
C ALA A 90 13.78 -6.36 -3.60
N HIS A 91 13.20 -5.62 -2.65
CA HIS A 91 13.87 -4.52 -1.93
C HIS A 91 14.33 -4.87 -0.52
N GLY A 92 14.10 -6.11 -0.06
CA GLY A 92 14.38 -6.50 1.32
C GLY A 92 13.46 -5.84 2.35
N ALA A 93 12.34 -5.26 1.92
CA ALA A 93 11.32 -4.69 2.79
C ALA A 93 10.36 -5.80 3.27
N ARG A 94 9.72 -5.57 4.41
CA ARG A 94 8.64 -6.41 4.91
C ARG A 94 7.28 -5.82 4.51
N LEU A 95 6.31 -6.68 4.24
CA LEU A 95 4.92 -6.27 3.98
C LEU A 95 4.07 -6.59 5.22
N CYS A 96 3.24 -5.64 5.64
CA CYS A 96 2.19 -5.82 6.63
C CYS A 96 0.85 -5.24 6.17
#